data_AF-W2C1D2-F1
#
_entry.id   AF-W2C1D2-F1
#
_cell.length_a   1.000
_cell.length_b   1.000
_cell.length_c   1.000
_cell.angle_alpha   90.00
_cell.angle_beta   90.00
_cell.angle_gamma   90.00
#
_symmetry.space_group_name_H-M   'P 1'
#
loop_
_entity.id
_entity.type
_entity.pdbx_description
1 polymer ?
#
loop_
_entity_poly.entity_id
_entity_poly.type
_entity_poly.pdbx_seq_one_letter_code
_entity_poly.pdbx_strand_id
1 'polypeptide(L)'
;MARTIEIKKIGTDKLDNSLHVRYHSELYGIVHRFDLTKIGLPNELMNEWDGDLKVEGNINKEALMNVNTELMDKKDAERDSLLTFIFSLIRDYRLSPEASEAEAAKMLYTLIRAYDGLQKKSNDRESADIDGLLTDLRSEKYASHVTTLRLTNAVNKLETVNKEFDAYAAKRTQDRTASAKLPPARVARAKTDEVLDQIFFVLQNAYSFGKAPVEKDLIATMVDEMNTRTSELNEVYRQSQAQKKAAKQPKDPKTPKEPKQPKEPKEPKQPDTPKDPKDPKQPGKPGEKPKPGGDDGGPDIHLPEE
;
A
#
# COMPACT_ATOMS: atom_id res chain seq x y z
N MET A 1 27.09 33.73 10.74
CA MET A 1 26.72 32.33 10.45
C MET A 1 27.54 31.40 11.33
N ALA A 2 27.00 30.22 11.67
CA ALA A 2 27.72 29.21 12.43
C ALA A 2 28.94 28.70 11.65
N ARG A 3 29.96 28.18 12.35
CA ARG A 3 31.17 27.63 11.71
C ARG A 3 30.95 26.24 11.10
N THR A 4 29.93 25.54 11.56
CA THR A 4 29.54 24.18 11.15
C THR A 4 28.02 24.11 11.02
N ILE A 5 27.54 23.04 10.38
CA ILE A 5 26.11 22.76 10.23
C ILE A 5 25.79 21.33 10.66
N GLU A 6 24.68 21.15 11.35
CA GLU A 6 24.20 19.84 11.80
C GLU A 6 23.20 19.26 10.80
N ILE A 7 23.45 18.03 10.34
CA ILE A 7 22.51 17.26 9.53
C ILE A 7 21.99 16.11 10.39
N LYS A 8 20.69 16.12 10.68
CA LYS A 8 19.99 15.10 11.46
C LYS A 8 19.96 13.81 10.67
N LYS A 9 20.23 12.70 11.36
CA LYS A 9 20.12 11.34 10.81
C LYS A 9 19.00 10.57 11.49
N ILE A 10 18.44 9.60 10.77
CA ILE A 10 17.58 8.56 11.35
C ILE A 10 18.40 7.28 11.55
N GLY A 11 18.03 6.45 12.53
CA GLY A 11 18.55 5.09 12.62
C GLY A 11 18.00 4.25 11.47
N THR A 12 18.77 4.14 10.38
CA THR A 12 18.35 3.46 9.15
C THR A 12 18.13 1.96 9.39
N ASP A 13 18.82 1.37 10.36
CA ASP A 13 18.67 0.00 10.86
C ASP A 13 17.24 -0.35 11.33
N LYS A 14 16.50 0.64 11.82
CA LYS A 14 15.15 0.49 12.36
C LYS A 14 14.05 0.59 11.30
N LEU A 15 14.40 1.02 10.09
CA LEU A 15 13.48 1.17 8.98
C LEU A 15 13.30 -0.17 8.25
N ASP A 16 12.05 -0.50 7.90
CA ASP A 16 11.82 -1.55 6.90
C ASP A 16 12.28 -1.06 5.51
N ASN A 17 12.36 -1.97 4.54
CA ASN A 17 12.89 -1.64 3.20
C ASN A 17 12.09 -0.51 2.53
N SER A 18 10.77 -0.48 2.71
CA SER A 18 9.91 0.56 2.14
C SER A 18 10.18 1.93 2.75
N LEU A 19 10.29 2.03 4.08
CA LEU A 19 10.61 3.27 4.78
C LEU A 19 12.04 3.73 4.54
N HIS A 20 12.98 2.80 4.38
CA HIS A 20 14.37 3.10 4.04
C HIS A 20 14.47 3.74 2.65
N VAL A 21 13.89 3.12 1.62
CA VAL A 21 13.81 3.71 0.27
C VAL A 21 13.14 5.08 0.29
N ARG A 22 12.03 5.23 1.04
CA ARG A 22 11.32 6.51 1.16
C ARG A 22 12.19 7.59 1.79
N TYR A 23 12.91 7.28 2.87
CA TYR A 23 13.81 8.23 3.53
C TYR A 23 14.86 8.75 2.55
N HIS A 24 15.56 7.85 1.86
CA HIS A 24 16.57 8.26 0.89
C HIS A 24 15.97 9.01 -0.31
N SER A 25 14.82 8.57 -0.85
CA SER A 25 14.17 9.20 -2.01
C SER A 25 13.75 10.65 -1.72
N GLU A 26 13.26 10.91 -0.51
CA GLU A 26 12.82 12.24 -0.11
C GLU A 26 14.01 13.18 0.14
N LEU A 27 15.09 12.69 0.75
CA LEU A 27 16.33 13.46 0.86
C LEU A 27 16.99 13.71 -0.49
N TYR A 28 17.02 12.71 -1.38
CA TYR A 28 17.49 12.83 -2.75
C TYR A 28 16.71 13.93 -3.48
N GLY A 29 15.37 13.87 -3.39
CA GLY A 29 14.50 14.87 -4.00
C GLY A 29 14.70 16.28 -3.46
N ILE A 30 15.16 16.44 -2.21
CA ILE A 30 15.57 17.75 -1.67
C ILE A 30 16.87 18.19 -2.34
N VAL A 31 17.94 17.39 -2.23
CA VAL A 31 19.28 17.73 -2.75
C VAL A 31 19.24 18.01 -4.25
N HIS A 32 18.48 17.22 -5.02
CA HIS A 32 18.38 17.33 -6.49
C HIS A 32 17.77 18.65 -6.96
N ARG A 33 17.00 19.35 -6.13
CA ARG A 33 16.42 20.66 -6.50
C ARG A 33 17.45 21.79 -6.48
N PHE A 34 18.55 21.61 -5.77
CA PHE A 34 19.59 22.62 -5.62
C PHE A 34 20.64 22.48 -6.71
N ASP A 35 21.28 23.60 -7.05
CA ASP A 35 22.44 23.60 -7.94
C ASP A 35 23.61 22.91 -7.22
N LEU A 36 23.97 21.73 -7.69
CA LEU A 36 25.00 20.88 -7.10
C LEU A 36 26.36 21.58 -6.99
N THR A 37 26.69 22.47 -7.93
CA THR A 37 27.95 23.23 -7.90
C THR A 37 27.96 24.27 -6.77
N LYS A 38 26.80 24.90 -6.49
CA LYS A 38 26.64 25.90 -5.44
C LYS A 38 26.56 25.31 -4.04
N ILE A 39 26.18 24.04 -3.91
CA ILE A 39 26.23 23.31 -2.63
C ILE A 39 27.52 22.50 -2.46
N GLY A 40 28.43 22.54 -3.45
CA GLY A 40 29.72 21.85 -3.41
C GLY A 40 29.61 20.32 -3.50
N LEU A 41 28.52 19.80 -4.09
CA LEU A 41 28.28 18.37 -4.22
C LEU A 41 28.67 17.87 -5.64
N PRO A 42 29.53 16.86 -5.77
CA PRO A 42 29.83 16.22 -7.05
C PRO A 42 28.59 15.55 -7.66
N ASN A 43 28.42 15.67 -8.99
CA ASN A 43 27.33 15.01 -9.72
C ASN A 43 27.42 13.48 -9.60
N GLU A 44 28.63 12.94 -9.49
CA GLU A 44 28.92 11.53 -9.40
C GLU A 44 28.25 10.89 -8.18
N LEU A 45 28.29 11.56 -7.01
CA LEU A 45 27.62 11.07 -5.80
C LEU A 45 26.10 11.07 -5.96
N MET A 46 25.55 12.07 -6.65
CA MET A 46 24.11 12.13 -6.90
C MET A 46 23.66 11.02 -7.86
N ASN A 47 24.42 10.77 -8.92
CA ASN A 47 24.16 9.69 -9.87
C ASN A 47 24.29 8.32 -9.21
N GLU A 48 25.29 8.13 -8.35
CA GLU A 48 25.45 6.90 -7.59
C GLU A 48 24.27 6.66 -6.64
N TRP A 49 23.85 7.70 -5.91
CA TRP A 49 22.72 7.61 -4.99
C TRP A 49 21.40 7.27 -5.72
N ASP A 50 21.14 7.89 -6.87
CA ASP A 50 19.99 7.56 -7.73
C ASP A 50 20.02 6.09 -8.20
N GLY A 51 21.20 5.61 -8.59
CA GLY A 51 21.42 4.22 -8.98
C GLY A 51 21.09 3.24 -7.85
N ASP A 52 21.60 3.51 -6.65
CA ASP A 52 21.38 2.66 -5.47
C ASP A 52 19.91 2.69 -5.02
N LEU A 53 19.26 3.86 -5.06
CA LEU A 53 17.81 4.02 -4.81
C LEU A 53 16.95 3.20 -5.78
N LYS A 54 17.32 3.14 -7.05
CA LYS A 54 16.62 2.30 -8.05
C LYS A 54 16.77 0.81 -7.74
N VAL A 55 17.95 0.37 -7.32
CA VAL A 55 18.19 -1.02 -6.90
C VAL A 55 17.30 -1.36 -5.71
N GLU A 56 17.30 -0.55 -4.66
CA GLU A 56 16.46 -0.79 -3.47
C GLU A 56 14.96 -0.70 -3.78
N GLY A 57 14.55 0.24 -4.61
CA GLY A 57 13.17 0.34 -5.08
C GLY A 57 12.72 -0.93 -5.82
N ASN A 58 13.61 -1.55 -6.60
CA ASN A 58 13.33 -2.81 -7.28
C ASN A 58 13.31 -4.01 -6.32
N ILE A 59 14.15 -4.02 -5.28
CA ILE A 59 14.08 -5.03 -4.21
C ILE A 59 12.74 -4.94 -3.47
N ASN A 60 12.27 -3.73 -3.18
CA ASN A 60 10.99 -3.51 -2.49
C ASN A 60 9.75 -3.82 -3.37
N LYS A 61 9.92 -3.92 -4.70
CA LYS A 61 8.86 -4.27 -5.67
C LYS A 61 8.50 -5.75 -5.71
N GLU A 62 8.99 -6.58 -4.79
CA GLU A 62 8.55 -7.99 -4.63
C GLU A 62 7.01 -8.13 -4.60
N ALA A 63 6.29 -7.10 -4.13
CA ALA A 63 4.82 -7.00 -4.23
C ALA A 63 4.25 -7.12 -5.67
N LEU A 64 4.98 -6.69 -6.71
CA LEU A 64 4.55 -6.84 -8.11
C LEU A 64 4.59 -8.30 -8.57
N MET A 65 5.47 -9.14 -8.01
CA MET A 65 5.48 -10.58 -8.33
C MET A 65 4.19 -11.27 -7.86
N ASN A 66 3.61 -10.81 -6.74
CA ASN A 66 2.31 -11.29 -6.27
C ASN A 66 1.17 -10.83 -7.19
N VAL A 67 1.22 -9.59 -7.69
CA VAL A 67 0.21 -9.04 -8.60
C VAL A 67 0.18 -9.81 -9.93
N ASN A 68 1.33 -10.08 -10.54
CA ASN A 68 1.38 -10.84 -11.80
C ASN A 68 0.88 -12.29 -11.61
N THR A 69 1.17 -12.91 -10.47
CA THR A 69 0.64 -14.25 -10.14
C THR A 69 -0.89 -14.20 -9.98
N GLU A 70 -1.43 -13.23 -9.24
CA GLU A 70 -2.88 -13.07 -9.07
C GLU A 70 -3.60 -12.76 -10.42
N LEU A 71 -2.98 -11.96 -11.28
CA LEU A 71 -3.52 -11.67 -12.62
C LEU A 71 -3.49 -12.91 -13.52
N MET A 72 -2.45 -13.73 -13.44
CA MET A 72 -2.41 -15.03 -14.12
C MET A 72 -3.55 -15.92 -13.65
N ASP A 73 -3.75 -16.08 -12.34
CA ASP A 73 -4.82 -16.92 -11.77
C ASP A 73 -6.22 -16.45 -12.21
N LYS A 74 -6.45 -15.13 -12.26
CA LYS A 74 -7.71 -14.56 -12.78
C LYS A 74 -7.91 -14.88 -14.25
N LYS A 75 -6.86 -14.76 -15.06
CA LYS A 75 -6.95 -15.05 -16.50
C LYS A 75 -7.14 -16.52 -16.75
N ASP A 76 -6.47 -17.37 -15.99
CA ASP A 76 -6.66 -18.82 -16.01
C ASP A 76 -8.13 -19.22 -15.75
N ALA A 77 -8.73 -18.67 -14.69
CA ALA A 77 -10.15 -18.88 -14.40
C ALA A 77 -11.08 -18.38 -15.53
N GLU A 78 -10.74 -17.25 -16.18
CA GLU A 78 -11.46 -16.76 -17.36
C GLU A 78 -11.32 -17.72 -18.57
N ARG A 79 -10.13 -18.28 -18.81
CA ARG A 79 -9.89 -19.29 -19.88
C ARG A 79 -10.74 -20.53 -19.62
N ASP A 80 -10.67 -21.07 -18.42
CA ASP A 80 -11.44 -22.24 -18.00
C ASP A 80 -12.95 -22.05 -18.17
N SER A 81 -13.46 -20.88 -17.77
CA SER A 81 -14.87 -20.55 -17.94
C SER A 81 -15.26 -20.48 -19.42
N LEU A 82 -14.43 -19.88 -20.28
CA LEU A 82 -14.70 -19.76 -21.71
C LEU A 82 -14.65 -21.12 -22.42
N LEU A 83 -13.66 -21.94 -22.09
CA LEU A 83 -13.54 -23.30 -22.61
C LEU A 83 -14.74 -24.15 -22.21
N THR A 84 -15.13 -24.08 -20.93
CA THR A 84 -16.31 -24.79 -20.41
C THR A 84 -17.58 -24.32 -21.14
N PHE A 85 -17.75 -23.02 -21.33
CA PHE A 85 -18.88 -22.45 -22.05
C PHE A 85 -18.95 -22.92 -23.51
N ILE A 86 -17.85 -22.79 -24.26
CA ILE A 86 -17.77 -23.19 -25.68
C ILE A 86 -18.05 -24.69 -25.81
N PHE A 87 -17.42 -25.52 -24.99
CA PHE A 87 -17.56 -26.98 -25.09
C PHE A 87 -18.97 -27.43 -24.70
N SER A 88 -19.57 -26.80 -23.69
CA SER A 88 -20.94 -27.11 -23.27
C SER A 88 -21.95 -26.72 -24.35
N LEU A 89 -21.85 -25.52 -24.91
CA LEU A 89 -22.73 -25.11 -26.02
C LEU A 89 -22.62 -26.05 -27.23
N ILE A 90 -21.41 -26.45 -27.62
CA ILE A 90 -21.23 -27.42 -28.72
C ILE A 90 -21.90 -28.76 -28.38
N ARG A 91 -21.83 -29.22 -27.13
CA ARG A 91 -22.51 -30.46 -26.71
C ARG A 91 -24.04 -30.30 -26.75
N ASP A 92 -24.55 -29.18 -26.27
CA ASP A 92 -25.98 -28.93 -26.15
C ASP A 92 -26.65 -28.68 -27.51
N TYR A 93 -26.03 -27.91 -28.41
CA TYR A 93 -26.57 -27.63 -29.75
C TYR A 93 -26.71 -28.88 -30.62
N ARG A 94 -26.09 -30.02 -30.28
CA ARG A 94 -26.35 -31.30 -30.96
C ARG A 94 -27.80 -31.76 -30.82
N LEU A 95 -28.51 -31.25 -29.82
CA LEU A 95 -29.92 -31.50 -29.55
C LEU A 95 -30.82 -30.35 -30.05
N SER A 96 -30.27 -29.37 -30.78
CA SER A 96 -31.06 -28.26 -31.31
C SER A 96 -32.17 -28.75 -32.23
N PRO A 97 -33.39 -28.18 -32.13
CA PRO A 97 -34.46 -28.47 -33.10
C PRO A 97 -34.16 -27.86 -34.47
N GLU A 98 -33.23 -26.92 -34.56
CA GLU A 98 -32.76 -26.34 -35.82
C GLU A 98 -31.69 -27.26 -36.45
N ALA A 99 -32.00 -27.82 -37.62
CA ALA A 99 -31.15 -28.82 -38.27
C ALA A 99 -29.75 -28.27 -38.59
N SER A 100 -29.66 -27.00 -38.99
CA SER A 100 -28.37 -26.36 -39.30
C SER A 100 -27.48 -26.23 -38.07
N GLU A 101 -28.05 -25.91 -36.91
CA GLU A 101 -27.33 -25.85 -35.63
C GLU A 101 -26.91 -27.25 -35.17
N ALA A 102 -27.79 -28.25 -35.25
CA ALA A 102 -27.49 -29.62 -34.84
C ALA A 102 -26.34 -30.24 -35.65
N GLU A 103 -26.31 -30.06 -36.97
CA GLU A 103 -25.22 -30.55 -37.82
C GLU A 103 -23.90 -29.81 -37.59
N ALA A 104 -23.94 -28.49 -37.45
CA ALA A 104 -22.75 -27.69 -37.10
C ALA A 104 -22.14 -28.15 -35.76
N ALA A 105 -22.99 -28.41 -34.75
CA ALA A 105 -22.58 -28.90 -33.45
C ALA A 105 -22.01 -30.32 -33.50
N LYS A 106 -22.57 -31.23 -34.30
CA LYS A 106 -22.00 -32.58 -34.51
C LYS A 106 -20.59 -32.48 -35.10
N MET A 107 -20.38 -31.62 -36.09
CA MET A 107 -19.06 -31.39 -36.71
C MET A 107 -18.07 -30.83 -35.69
N LEU A 108 -18.41 -29.77 -34.98
CA LEU A 108 -17.54 -29.17 -33.95
C LEU A 108 -17.28 -30.12 -32.77
N TYR A 109 -18.24 -30.97 -32.42
CA TYR A 109 -18.07 -31.98 -31.38
C TYR A 109 -16.96 -32.98 -31.71
N THR A 110 -16.80 -33.34 -32.99
CA THR A 110 -15.67 -34.21 -33.40
C THR A 110 -14.31 -33.56 -33.15
N LEU A 111 -14.22 -32.23 -33.31
CA LEU A 111 -13.01 -31.45 -33.07
C LEU A 111 -12.71 -31.34 -31.57
N ILE A 112 -13.64 -30.83 -30.77
CA ILE A 112 -13.35 -30.48 -29.37
C ILE A 112 -12.98 -31.69 -28.50
N ARG A 113 -13.36 -32.92 -28.89
CA ARG A 113 -12.93 -34.14 -28.20
C ARG A 113 -11.42 -34.37 -28.22
N ALA A 114 -10.73 -33.89 -29.25
CA ALA A 114 -9.26 -33.94 -29.29
C ALA A 114 -8.62 -33.05 -28.22
N TYR A 115 -9.38 -32.08 -27.71
CA TYR A 115 -8.98 -31.09 -26.72
C TYR A 115 -9.61 -31.33 -25.34
N ASP A 116 -10.24 -32.48 -25.10
CA ASP A 116 -10.93 -32.73 -23.83
C ASP A 116 -9.99 -32.61 -22.62
N GLY A 117 -10.45 -31.88 -21.59
CA GLY A 117 -9.74 -31.73 -20.33
C GLY A 117 -8.54 -30.78 -20.35
N LEU A 118 -8.41 -29.92 -21.37
CA LEU A 118 -7.30 -28.97 -21.44
C LEU A 118 -7.19 -28.05 -20.22
N GLN A 119 -8.32 -27.71 -19.58
CA GLN A 119 -8.40 -26.92 -18.33
C GLN A 119 -7.63 -27.52 -17.15
N LYS A 120 -7.30 -28.82 -17.22
CA LYS A 120 -6.61 -29.53 -16.14
C LYS A 120 -5.11 -29.69 -16.39
N LYS A 121 -4.61 -29.17 -17.50
CA LYS A 121 -3.19 -29.25 -17.85
C LYS A 121 -2.41 -28.15 -17.13
N SER A 122 -1.08 -28.28 -17.12
CA SER A 122 -0.21 -27.18 -16.68
C SER A 122 -0.39 -25.98 -17.60
N ASN A 123 -0.31 -24.76 -17.07
CA ASN A 123 -0.67 -23.54 -17.80
C ASN A 123 0.05 -23.40 -19.15
N ASP A 124 1.34 -23.78 -19.26
CA ASP A 124 2.07 -23.72 -20.53
C ASP A 124 1.50 -24.68 -21.59
N ARG A 125 1.07 -25.87 -21.17
CA ARG A 125 0.44 -26.86 -22.06
C ARG A 125 -0.97 -26.44 -22.43
N GLU A 126 -1.72 -25.92 -21.47
CA GLU A 126 -3.04 -25.37 -21.71
C GLU A 126 -2.98 -24.21 -22.72
N SER A 127 -2.07 -23.24 -22.55
CA SER A 127 -1.88 -22.14 -23.51
C SER A 127 -1.64 -22.66 -24.93
N ALA A 128 -0.72 -23.62 -25.09
CA ALA A 128 -0.40 -24.21 -26.39
C ALA A 128 -1.60 -24.98 -27.00
N ASP A 129 -2.35 -25.71 -26.18
CA ASP A 129 -3.53 -26.44 -26.63
C ASP A 129 -4.69 -25.49 -26.98
N ILE A 130 -4.84 -24.36 -26.27
CA ILE A 130 -5.80 -23.30 -26.61
C ILE A 130 -5.45 -22.71 -27.97
N ASP A 131 -4.18 -22.40 -28.25
CA ASP A 131 -3.75 -21.88 -29.55
C ASP A 131 -4.02 -22.88 -30.70
N GLY A 132 -3.79 -24.17 -30.45
CA GLY A 132 -4.15 -25.25 -31.37
C GLY A 132 -5.67 -25.29 -31.63
N LEU A 133 -6.47 -25.29 -30.57
CA LEU A 133 -7.93 -25.26 -30.65
C LEU A 133 -8.44 -24.05 -31.43
N LEU A 134 -7.91 -22.86 -31.16
CA LEU A 134 -8.27 -21.62 -31.85
C LEU A 134 -7.94 -21.69 -33.33
N THR A 135 -6.78 -22.26 -33.68
CA THR A 135 -6.37 -22.50 -35.07
C THR A 135 -7.36 -23.43 -35.77
N ASP A 136 -7.71 -24.56 -35.16
CA ASP A 136 -8.65 -25.51 -35.75
C ASP A 136 -10.05 -24.94 -35.89
N LEU A 137 -10.57 -24.24 -34.87
CA LEU A 137 -11.88 -23.59 -34.90
C LEU A 137 -11.99 -22.53 -36.02
N ARG A 138 -10.87 -21.92 -36.40
CA ARG A 138 -10.78 -20.92 -37.48
C ARG A 138 -10.42 -21.52 -38.83
N SER A 139 -10.12 -22.81 -38.90
CA SER A 139 -9.83 -23.47 -40.17
C SER A 139 -11.04 -23.41 -41.11
N GLU A 140 -10.78 -23.49 -42.42
CA GLU A 140 -11.83 -23.52 -43.45
C GLU A 140 -12.89 -24.60 -43.18
N LYS A 141 -12.49 -25.70 -42.53
CA LYS A 141 -13.36 -26.81 -42.17
C LYS A 141 -14.38 -26.48 -41.08
N TYR A 142 -14.06 -25.60 -40.12
CA TYR A 142 -14.87 -25.38 -38.92
C TYR A 142 -15.41 -23.96 -38.75
N ALA A 143 -14.85 -22.95 -39.43
CA ALA A 143 -15.19 -21.55 -39.23
C ALA A 143 -16.69 -21.22 -39.49
N SER A 144 -17.30 -21.83 -40.51
CA SER A 144 -18.72 -21.65 -40.80
C SER A 144 -19.61 -22.20 -39.67
N HIS A 145 -19.27 -23.38 -39.13
CA HIS A 145 -19.98 -24.01 -38.02
C HIS A 145 -19.89 -23.18 -36.72
N VAL A 146 -18.72 -22.59 -36.44
CA VAL A 146 -18.55 -21.65 -35.31
C VAL A 146 -19.50 -20.46 -35.43
N THR A 147 -19.66 -19.94 -36.65
CA THR A 147 -20.58 -18.84 -36.94
C THR A 147 -22.04 -19.26 -36.80
N THR A 148 -22.42 -20.44 -37.32
CA THR A 148 -23.77 -21.00 -37.19
C THR A 148 -24.18 -21.13 -35.72
N LEU A 149 -23.28 -21.56 -34.84
CA LEU A 149 -23.55 -21.67 -33.40
C LEU A 149 -23.37 -20.37 -32.61
N ARG A 150 -23.10 -19.25 -33.30
CA ARG A 150 -22.91 -17.92 -32.71
C ARG A 150 -21.75 -17.89 -31.68
N LEU A 151 -20.73 -18.72 -31.88
CA LEU A 151 -19.59 -18.87 -30.98
C LEU A 151 -18.42 -17.92 -31.27
N THR A 152 -18.47 -17.17 -32.38
CA THR A 152 -17.38 -16.29 -32.84
C THR A 152 -16.86 -15.36 -31.75
N ASN A 153 -17.74 -14.72 -30.98
CA ASN A 153 -17.34 -13.82 -29.90
C ASN A 153 -16.65 -14.55 -28.74
N ALA A 154 -17.12 -15.74 -28.38
CA ALA A 154 -16.51 -16.54 -27.32
C ALA A 154 -15.10 -17.03 -27.73
N VAL A 155 -14.94 -17.45 -28.99
CA VAL A 155 -13.65 -17.85 -29.57
C VAL A 155 -12.65 -16.68 -29.59
N ASN A 156 -13.08 -15.49 -30.02
CA ASN A 156 -12.22 -14.30 -30.02
C ASN A 156 -11.83 -13.88 -28.60
N LYS A 157 -12.75 -14.01 -27.64
CA LYS A 157 -12.47 -13.70 -26.24
C LYS A 157 -11.49 -14.71 -25.63
N LEU A 158 -11.60 -15.99 -25.96
CA LEU A 158 -10.65 -17.02 -25.53
C LEU A 158 -9.23 -16.71 -26.03
N GLU A 159 -9.08 -16.35 -27.31
CA GLU A 159 -7.78 -15.91 -27.85
C GLU A 159 -7.21 -14.71 -27.09
N THR A 160 -8.06 -13.70 -26.82
CA THR A 160 -7.64 -12.49 -26.11
C THR A 160 -7.16 -12.83 -24.70
N VAL A 161 -7.93 -13.61 -23.95
CA VAL A 161 -7.59 -14.01 -22.58
C VAL A 161 -6.34 -14.90 -22.56
N ASN A 162 -6.15 -15.79 -23.53
CA ASN A 162 -4.94 -16.61 -23.62
C ASN A 162 -3.69 -15.75 -23.81
N LYS A 163 -3.74 -14.77 -24.72
CA LYS A 163 -2.64 -13.82 -24.93
C LYS A 163 -2.37 -12.94 -23.72
N GLU A 164 -3.42 -12.50 -23.01
CA GLU A 164 -3.27 -11.76 -21.76
C GLU A 164 -2.59 -12.61 -20.68
N PHE A 165 -2.98 -13.88 -20.53
CA PHE A 165 -2.33 -14.83 -19.64
C PHE A 165 -0.83 -14.95 -19.96
N ASP A 166 -0.47 -15.22 -21.22
CA ASP A 166 0.92 -15.38 -21.65
C ASP A 166 1.74 -14.10 -21.42
N ALA A 167 1.13 -12.92 -21.62
CA ALA A 167 1.77 -11.65 -21.32
C ALA A 167 2.11 -11.50 -19.82
N TYR A 168 1.23 -11.94 -18.92
CA TYR A 168 1.53 -11.95 -17.48
C TYR A 168 2.56 -13.02 -17.09
N ALA A 169 2.50 -14.20 -17.71
CA ALA A 169 3.50 -15.25 -17.52
C ALA A 169 4.92 -14.79 -17.92
N ALA A 170 5.02 -14.07 -19.04
CA ALA A 170 6.26 -13.46 -19.52
C ALA A 170 6.75 -12.38 -18.54
N LYS A 171 5.88 -11.47 -18.09
CA LYS A 171 6.22 -10.45 -17.08
C LYS A 171 6.71 -11.07 -15.77
N ARG A 172 6.03 -12.10 -15.26
CA ARG A 172 6.46 -12.83 -14.06
C ARG A 172 7.86 -13.42 -14.23
N THR A 173 8.16 -13.98 -15.40
CA THR A 173 9.49 -14.52 -15.72
C THR A 173 10.55 -13.42 -15.78
N GLN A 174 10.22 -12.27 -16.38
CA GLN A 174 11.09 -11.10 -16.41
C GLN A 174 11.36 -10.58 -14.99
N ASP A 175 10.32 -10.41 -14.17
CA ASP A 175 10.45 -9.96 -12.78
C ASP A 175 11.31 -10.89 -11.94
N ARG A 176 11.11 -12.21 -12.07
CA ARG A 176 11.95 -13.20 -11.38
C ARG A 176 13.41 -13.14 -11.82
N THR A 177 13.64 -12.97 -13.12
CA THR A 177 15.00 -12.87 -13.68
C THR A 177 15.69 -11.59 -13.27
N ALA A 178 14.96 -10.47 -13.23
CA ALA A 178 15.45 -9.19 -12.74
C ALA A 178 15.78 -9.29 -11.25
N SER A 179 14.88 -9.85 -10.45
CA SER A 179 15.06 -10.02 -8.99
C SER A 179 16.24 -10.92 -8.65
N ALA A 180 16.47 -11.99 -9.41
CA ALA A 180 17.61 -12.90 -9.21
C ALA A 180 18.98 -12.22 -9.38
N LYS A 181 19.04 -11.07 -10.08
CA LYS A 181 20.27 -10.29 -10.27
C LYS A 181 20.47 -9.21 -9.21
N LEU A 182 19.45 -8.94 -8.39
CA LEU A 182 19.53 -7.91 -7.37
C LEU A 182 20.37 -8.43 -6.19
N PRO A 183 21.20 -7.57 -5.58
CA PRO A 183 21.89 -7.92 -4.34
C PRO A 183 20.89 -8.11 -3.19
N PRO A 184 21.28 -8.80 -2.10
CA PRO A 184 20.47 -8.86 -0.90
C PRO A 184 20.13 -7.45 -0.40
N ALA A 185 18.89 -7.24 0.09
CA ALA A 185 18.43 -5.94 0.60
C ALA A 185 19.40 -5.30 1.59
N ARG A 186 20.00 -6.11 2.49
CA ARG A 186 21.00 -5.64 3.45
C ARG A 186 22.23 -5.04 2.79
N VAL A 187 22.69 -5.62 1.67
CA VAL A 187 23.87 -5.14 0.94
C VAL A 187 23.53 -3.87 0.17
N ALA A 188 22.37 -3.84 -0.50
CA ALA A 188 21.90 -2.64 -1.21
C ALA A 188 21.75 -1.44 -0.25
N ARG A 189 21.07 -1.66 0.88
CA ARG A 189 20.86 -0.64 1.93
C ARG A 189 22.16 -0.07 2.47
N ALA A 190 23.13 -0.95 2.75
CA ALA A 190 24.42 -0.51 3.27
C ALA A 190 25.14 0.41 2.28
N LYS A 191 25.03 0.13 0.96
CA LYS A 191 25.62 0.97 -0.08
C LYS A 191 24.92 2.33 -0.16
N THR A 192 23.60 2.36 -0.15
CA THR A 192 22.83 3.62 -0.15
C THR A 192 23.10 4.46 1.10
N ASP A 193 23.21 3.81 2.28
CA ASP A 193 23.58 4.46 3.54
C ASP A 193 24.98 5.09 3.46
N GLU A 194 25.96 4.35 2.91
CA GLU A 194 27.34 4.83 2.72
C GLU A 194 27.40 6.07 1.81
N VAL A 195 26.69 6.05 0.67
CA VAL A 195 26.63 7.22 -0.22
C VAL A 195 25.97 8.41 0.46
N LEU A 196 24.88 8.21 1.21
CA LEU A 196 24.23 9.29 1.97
C LEU A 196 25.17 9.88 3.03
N ASP A 197 25.91 9.03 3.75
CA ASP A 197 26.89 9.48 4.74
C ASP A 197 28.03 10.29 4.09
N GLN A 198 28.47 9.90 2.90
CA GLN A 198 29.45 10.66 2.12
C GLN A 198 28.88 12.01 1.65
N ILE A 199 27.63 12.05 1.20
CA ILE A 199 26.93 13.29 0.85
C ILE A 199 26.86 14.22 2.07
N PHE A 200 26.46 13.72 3.24
CA PHE A 200 26.44 14.52 4.47
C PHE A 200 27.82 15.09 4.81
N PHE A 201 28.87 14.27 4.69
CA PHE A 201 30.24 14.72 4.91
C PHE A 201 30.63 15.84 3.93
N VAL A 202 30.34 15.68 2.64
CA VAL A 202 30.64 16.69 1.61
C VAL A 202 29.91 18.00 1.91
N LEU A 203 28.61 17.95 2.24
CA LEU A 203 27.81 19.13 2.54
C LEU A 203 28.31 19.88 3.78
N GLN A 204 28.67 19.16 4.85
CA GLN A 204 29.24 19.77 6.05
C GLN A 204 30.59 20.45 5.76
N ASN A 205 31.44 19.83 4.94
CA ASN A 205 32.70 20.41 4.51
C ASN A 205 32.51 21.62 3.58
N ALA A 206 31.59 21.54 2.62
CA ALA A 206 31.24 22.64 1.73
C ALA A 206 30.70 23.84 2.51
N TYR A 207 29.87 23.62 3.52
CA TYR A 207 29.40 24.68 4.41
C TYR A 207 30.53 25.34 5.20
N SER A 208 31.44 24.54 5.76
CA SER A 208 32.50 25.02 6.65
C SER A 208 33.62 25.71 5.87
N PHE A 209 34.07 25.09 4.79
CA PHE A 209 35.31 25.41 4.08
C PHE A 209 35.12 25.74 2.58
N GLY A 210 33.91 25.62 2.05
CA GLY A 210 33.61 25.91 0.65
C GLY A 210 34.01 27.33 0.24
N LYS A 211 34.48 27.43 -1.01
CA LYS A 211 34.83 28.69 -1.67
C LYS A 211 33.90 28.89 -2.86
N ALA A 212 33.81 30.12 -3.36
CA ALA A 212 33.02 30.43 -4.56
C ALA A 212 33.31 29.41 -5.69
N PRO A 213 32.28 28.82 -6.32
CA PRO A 213 30.87 29.24 -6.32
C PRO A 213 30.00 28.67 -5.18
N VAL A 214 30.57 28.01 -4.16
CA VAL A 214 29.81 27.45 -3.04
C VAL A 214 29.13 28.54 -2.21
N GLU A 215 27.82 28.40 -2.00
CA GLU A 215 26.95 29.33 -1.28
C GLU A 215 26.49 28.73 0.05
N LYS A 216 27.01 29.26 1.17
CA LYS A 216 26.73 28.71 2.52
C LYS A 216 25.26 28.79 2.92
N ASP A 217 24.58 29.89 2.56
CA ASP A 217 23.16 30.08 2.87
C ASP A 217 22.26 29.09 2.11
N LEU A 218 22.67 28.72 0.89
CA LEU A 218 21.98 27.73 0.09
C LEU A 218 22.09 26.34 0.73
N ILE A 219 23.31 25.97 1.19
CA ILE A 219 23.52 24.73 1.94
C ILE A 219 22.72 24.73 3.24
N ALA A 220 22.68 25.85 3.97
CA ALA A 220 21.90 25.96 5.21
C ALA A 220 20.40 25.72 4.98
N THR A 221 19.85 26.38 3.95
CA THR A 221 18.44 26.21 3.58
C THR A 221 18.12 24.76 3.23
N MET A 222 18.96 24.13 2.39
CA MET A 222 18.79 22.74 2.01
C MET A 222 18.86 21.80 3.23
N VAL A 223 19.83 22.01 4.13
CA VAL A 223 19.98 21.18 5.34
C VAL A 223 18.80 21.36 6.28
N ASP A 224 18.24 22.57 6.41
CA ASP A 224 17.02 22.79 7.19
C ASP A 224 15.82 22.03 6.61
N GLU A 225 15.66 21.98 5.28
CA GLU A 225 14.65 21.15 4.61
C GLU A 225 14.88 19.65 4.89
N MET A 226 16.12 19.17 4.78
CA MET A 226 16.47 17.78 5.07
C MET A 226 16.22 17.40 6.53
N ASN A 227 16.55 18.29 7.46
CA ASN A 227 16.35 18.11 8.90
C ASN A 227 14.87 18.07 9.27
N THR A 228 14.09 18.96 8.66
CA THR A 228 12.63 18.97 8.79
C THR A 228 12.06 17.64 8.31
N ARG A 229 12.43 17.21 7.10
CA ARG A 229 11.92 15.97 6.53
C ARG A 229 12.32 14.72 7.31
N THR A 230 13.55 14.67 7.79
CA THR A 230 14.04 13.60 8.67
C THR A 230 13.26 13.54 9.97
N SER A 231 12.85 14.69 10.52
CA SER A 231 12.06 14.76 11.75
C SER A 231 10.62 14.25 11.53
N GLU A 232 9.98 14.63 10.42
CA GLU A 232 8.66 14.15 10.02
C GLU A 232 8.63 12.62 9.84
N LEU A 233 9.60 12.07 9.12
CA LEU A 233 9.69 10.62 8.91
C LEU A 233 9.90 9.84 10.22
N ASN A 234 10.74 10.37 11.12
CA ASN A 234 10.90 9.83 12.46
C ASN A 234 9.60 9.82 13.25
N GLU A 235 8.76 10.84 13.09
CA GLU A 235 7.45 10.89 13.72
C GLU A 235 6.49 9.84 13.15
N VAL A 236 6.41 9.72 11.82
CA VAL A 236 5.61 8.68 11.15
C VAL A 236 6.02 7.28 11.63
N TYR A 237 7.32 7.01 11.72
CA TYR A 237 7.83 5.75 12.25
C TYR A 237 7.37 5.51 13.69
N ARG A 238 7.53 6.50 14.58
CA ARG A 238 7.10 6.39 15.99
C ARG A 238 5.59 6.15 16.12
N GLN A 239 4.78 6.85 15.33
CA GLN A 239 3.33 6.66 15.29
C GLN A 239 2.96 5.25 14.82
N SER A 240 3.60 4.73 13.77
CA SER A 240 3.38 3.35 13.29
C SER A 240 3.71 2.31 14.37
N GLN A 241 4.83 2.48 15.08
CA GLN A 241 5.21 1.60 16.19
C GLN A 241 4.22 1.69 17.36
N ALA A 242 3.74 2.89 17.70
CA ALA A 242 2.73 3.07 18.74
C ALA A 242 1.41 2.37 18.37
N GLN A 243 0.95 2.49 17.13
CA GLN A 243 -0.24 1.78 16.64
C GLN A 243 -0.06 0.25 16.67
N LYS A 244 1.08 -0.26 16.21
CA LYS A 244 1.40 -1.70 16.29
C LYS A 244 1.43 -2.21 17.73
N LYS A 245 1.95 -1.43 18.68
CA LYS A 245 1.93 -1.76 20.11
C LYS A 245 0.51 -1.75 20.67
N ALA A 246 -0.29 -0.73 20.36
CA ALA A 246 -1.69 -0.63 20.80
C ALA A 246 -2.55 -1.77 20.23
N ALA A 247 -2.32 -2.20 18.99
CA ALA A 247 -3.02 -3.32 18.38
C ALA A 247 -2.66 -4.69 19.00
N LYS A 248 -1.46 -4.81 19.60
CA LYS A 248 -0.99 -6.04 20.27
C LYS A 248 -1.37 -6.09 21.76
N GLN A 249 -1.80 -4.98 22.36
CA GLN A 249 -2.35 -5.02 23.71
C GLN A 249 -3.71 -5.71 23.66
N PRO A 250 -4.00 -6.66 24.58
CA PRO A 250 -5.34 -7.18 24.76
C PRO A 250 -6.28 -5.98 24.95
N LYS A 251 -7.33 -5.89 24.13
CA LYS A 251 -8.45 -5.04 24.51
C LYS A 251 -9.03 -5.70 25.76
N ASP A 252 -8.78 -5.13 26.94
CA ASP A 252 -9.55 -5.50 28.11
C ASP A 252 -11.02 -5.45 27.71
N PRO A 253 -11.79 -6.55 27.86
CA PRO A 253 -13.20 -6.49 27.60
C PRO A 253 -13.75 -5.40 28.51
N LYS A 254 -14.26 -4.32 27.91
CA LYS A 254 -15.10 -3.37 28.65
C LYS A 254 -16.17 -4.22 29.32
N THR A 255 -16.06 -4.39 30.64
CA THR A 255 -17.10 -5.00 31.46
C THR A 255 -18.41 -4.32 31.07
N PRO A 256 -19.41 -5.07 30.55
CA PRO A 256 -20.74 -4.52 30.39
C PRO A 256 -21.15 -3.97 31.75
N LYS A 257 -21.52 -2.68 31.81
CA LYS A 257 -22.13 -2.15 33.03
C LYS A 257 -23.30 -3.06 33.37
N GLU A 258 -23.28 -3.66 34.56
CA GLU A 258 -24.37 -4.49 35.05
C GLU A 258 -25.70 -3.76 34.84
N PRO A 259 -26.69 -4.38 34.19
CA PRO A 259 -28.01 -3.80 34.10
C PRO A 259 -28.53 -3.60 35.52
N LYS A 260 -28.88 -2.35 35.87
CA LYS A 260 -29.51 -2.04 37.15
C LYS A 260 -30.67 -2.98 37.38
N GLN A 261 -30.67 -3.70 38.51
CA GLN A 261 -31.79 -4.50 38.96
C GLN A 261 -33.09 -3.68 38.90
N PRO A 262 -34.18 -4.22 38.32
CA PRO A 262 -35.48 -3.57 38.37
C PRO A 262 -35.90 -3.43 39.83
N LYS A 263 -36.27 -2.21 40.25
CA LYS A 263 -36.92 -2.01 41.55
C LYS A 263 -38.24 -2.76 41.57
N GLU A 264 -38.48 -3.48 42.66
CA GLU A 264 -39.76 -4.14 42.94
C GLU A 264 -40.93 -3.14 42.81
N PRO A 265 -42.08 -3.56 42.26
CA PRO A 265 -43.22 -2.67 42.08
C PRO A 265 -43.80 -2.29 43.44
N LYS A 266 -43.92 -0.99 43.71
CA LYS A 266 -44.74 -0.51 44.82
C LYS A 266 -46.21 -0.73 44.50
N GLU A 267 -46.94 -1.23 45.50
CA GLU A 267 -48.40 -1.39 45.48
C GLU A 267 -49.12 -0.08 45.11
N PRO A 268 -50.24 -0.16 44.38
CA PRO A 268 -50.93 1.01 43.85
C PRO A 268 -51.72 1.73 44.96
N LYS A 269 -51.45 3.01 45.16
CA LYS A 269 -52.40 3.92 45.83
C LYS A 269 -53.19 4.71 44.78
N GLN A 270 -54.49 4.74 45.01
CA GLN A 270 -55.55 5.34 44.20
C GLN A 270 -55.32 6.83 43.87
N PRO A 271 -55.95 7.32 42.78
CA PRO A 271 -55.73 8.65 42.25
C PRO A 271 -56.55 9.68 43.03
N ASP A 272 -55.97 10.86 43.24
CA ASP A 272 -56.78 12.05 43.47
C ASP A 272 -56.32 13.24 42.64
N THR A 273 -57.35 13.97 42.25
CA THR A 273 -57.57 14.94 41.16
C THR A 273 -56.65 16.17 41.06
N PRO A 274 -56.59 16.81 39.86
CA PRO A 274 -55.59 17.83 39.51
C PRO A 274 -55.96 19.25 39.98
N LYS A 275 -54.95 20.08 40.27
CA LYS A 275 -55.09 21.54 40.22
C LYS A 275 -53.93 22.20 39.50
N ASP A 276 -54.35 23.04 38.57
CA ASP A 276 -53.68 23.78 37.51
C ASP A 276 -52.78 24.95 38.01
N PRO A 277 -52.03 25.59 37.10
CA PRO A 277 -50.70 26.15 37.33
C PRO A 277 -50.71 27.65 37.63
N LYS A 278 -49.60 28.17 38.17
CA LYS A 278 -49.19 29.56 37.92
C LYS A 278 -47.69 29.69 37.71
N ASP A 279 -47.41 30.31 36.58
CA ASP A 279 -46.15 30.65 35.96
C ASP A 279 -45.67 32.06 36.47
N PRO A 280 -44.67 32.73 35.89
CA PRO A 280 -43.27 32.80 36.34
C PRO A 280 -42.86 34.23 36.77
N LYS A 281 -41.62 34.40 37.29
CA LYS A 281 -40.85 35.66 37.15
C LYS A 281 -39.34 35.52 37.48
N GLN A 282 -38.52 35.72 36.45
CA GLN A 282 -37.10 36.12 36.43
C GLN A 282 -36.90 37.54 37.02
N PRO A 283 -35.69 38.16 36.99
CA PRO A 283 -34.32 37.73 37.33
C PRO A 283 -33.58 38.80 38.20
N GLY A 284 -32.42 38.48 38.78
CA GLY A 284 -31.55 39.52 39.37
C GLY A 284 -30.20 39.03 39.92
N LYS A 285 -29.11 39.36 39.22
CA LYS A 285 -27.75 39.61 39.76
C LYS A 285 -27.57 41.15 39.82
N PRO A 286 -26.50 41.77 40.38
CA PRO A 286 -25.23 41.26 40.93
C PRO A 286 -24.76 41.94 42.25
N GLY A 287 -23.66 41.43 42.86
CA GLY A 287 -22.64 42.30 43.47
C GLY A 287 -22.34 42.16 44.96
N GLU A 288 -21.02 42.06 45.24
CA GLU A 288 -20.27 42.50 46.42
C GLU A 288 -20.02 41.56 47.63
N LYS A 289 -18.71 41.33 47.86
CA LYS A 289 -18.06 40.93 49.13
C LYS A 289 -17.77 42.20 49.96
N PRO A 290 -17.59 42.11 51.29
CA PRO A 290 -16.23 41.97 51.85
C PRO A 290 -16.09 41.04 53.09
N LYS A 291 -14.82 40.72 53.40
CA LYS A 291 -14.18 40.05 54.58
C LYS A 291 -14.44 40.77 55.93
N PRO A 292 -13.95 40.36 57.14
CA PRO A 292 -12.74 39.56 57.53
C PRO A 292 -13.03 38.54 58.67
N GLY A 293 -12.13 37.80 59.32
CA GLY A 293 -10.66 37.75 59.44
C GLY A 293 -10.26 36.46 60.20
N GLY A 294 -8.96 36.23 60.36
CA GLY A 294 -8.40 35.06 61.05
C GLY A 294 -7.42 35.45 62.16
N ASP A 295 -7.12 34.44 62.98
CA ASP A 295 -5.97 34.20 63.87
C ASP A 295 -6.08 32.69 64.21
N ASP A 296 -5.05 31.88 64.47
CA ASP A 296 -3.75 32.14 65.05
C ASP A 296 -2.85 30.89 64.87
N GLY A 297 -1.53 31.05 64.93
CA GLY A 297 -0.59 29.96 65.27
C GLY A 297 0.46 29.55 64.22
N GLY A 298 1.58 30.30 64.15
CA GLY A 298 2.89 29.78 63.70
C GLY A 298 3.75 29.30 64.89
N PRO A 299 5.08 29.28 64.79
CA PRO A 299 5.97 28.82 63.71
C PRO A 299 7.12 27.91 64.25
N ASP A 300 7.91 27.25 63.39
CA ASP A 300 9.37 27.19 63.64
C ASP A 300 10.16 26.79 62.39
N ILE A 301 11.12 27.64 62.01
CA ILE A 301 12.12 27.43 60.96
C ILE A 301 13.42 28.02 61.52
N HIS A 302 14.47 27.21 61.63
CA HIS A 302 15.81 27.68 62.01
C HIS A 302 16.87 27.18 61.03
N LEU A 303 17.66 28.13 60.53
CA LEU A 303 18.96 28.05 59.86
C LEU A 303 19.64 29.43 60.10
N PRO A 304 20.96 29.62 59.95
CA PRO A 304 22.12 28.95 60.55
C PRO A 304 23.09 29.99 61.21
N GLU A 305 24.19 29.54 61.83
CA GLU A 305 25.43 30.31 62.19
C GLU A 305 26.51 29.24 62.50
N GLU A 306 27.80 29.29 62.15
CA GLU A 306 28.72 30.25 61.52
C GLU A 306 29.62 29.52 60.49
#